data_AF-A0A265Q7S3-F1
#
_entry.id   AF-A0A265Q7S3-F1
#
_cell.length_a   1.000
_cell.length_b   1.000
_cell.length_c   1.000
_cell.angle_alpha   90.00
_cell.angle_beta   90.00
_cell.angle_gamma   90.00
#
_symmetry.space_group_name_H-M   'P 1'
#
loop_
_entity.id
_entity.type
_entity.pdbx_description
1 polymer ?
#
loop_
_entity_poly.entity_id
_entity_poly.type
_entity_poly.pdbx_seq_one_letter_code
_entity_poly.pdbx_strand_id
1 'polypeptide(L)' 'MNFFCKEKEYNIWIEEMELDKSEIFCLNVNEAIKVSKMLFSVTDI' A
#
# COMPACT_ATOMS: atom_id res chain seq x y z
N MET A 1 5.40 -2.82 -3.46
CA MET A 1 4.74 -1.60 -2.95
C MET A 1 4.57 -0.66 -4.13
N ASN A 2 3.34 -0.33 -4.49
CA ASN A 2 3.01 0.53 -5.63
C ASN A 2 2.30 1.79 -5.11
N PHE A 3 2.52 2.92 -5.79
CA PHE A 3 1.86 4.18 -5.47
C PHE A 3 0.86 4.53 -6.57
N PHE A 4 -0.34 4.92 -6.17
CA PHE A 4 -1.39 5.32 -7.09
C PHE A 4 -1.91 6.69 -6.68
N CYS A 5 -2.07 7.58 -7.66
CA CYS A 5 -2.61 8.92 -7.42
C CYS A 5 -4.13 8.89 -7.31
N LYS A 6 -4.79 7.97 -8.02
CA LYS A 6 -6.24 7.81 -8.02
C LYS A 6 -6.64 6.35 -7.82
N GLU A 7 -7.76 6.15 -7.13
CA GLU A 7 -8.33 4.82 -6.89
C GLU A 7 -8.67 4.07 -8.19
N LYS A 8 -9.07 4.80 -9.24
CA LYS A 8 -9.34 4.20 -10.56
C LYS A 8 -8.11 3.50 -11.14
N GLU A 9 -6.93 4.09 -11.00
CA GLU A 9 -5.68 3.54 -11.54
C GLU A 9 -5.28 2.27 -10.76
N TYR A 10 -5.48 2.28 -9.44
CA TYR A 10 -5.31 1.12 -8.58
C TYR A 10 -6.24 -0.04 -8.97
N ASN A 11 -7.52 0.24 -9.18
CA ASN A 11 -8.50 -0.80 -9.55
C ASN A 11 -8.19 -1.44 -10.91
N ILE A 12 -7.84 -0.63 -11.91
CA ILE A 12 -7.42 -1.15 -13.23
C ILE A 12 -6.20 -2.05 -13.09
N TRP A 13 -5.19 -1.62 -12.32
CA TRP A 13 -3.98 -2.41 -12.10
C TRP A 13 -4.28 -3.77 -11.43
N ILE A 14 -5.20 -3.83 -10.48
CA ILE A 14 -5.60 -5.10 -9.84
C ILE A 14 -6.26 -6.05 -10.84
N GLU A 15 -7.16 -5.53 -11.66
CA GLU A 15 -7.88 -6.30 -12.67
C GLU A 15 -6.92 -6.84 -13.73
N GLU A 16 -6.00 -6.02 -14.23
CA GLU A 16 -5.01 -6.42 -15.24
C GLU A 16 -4.00 -7.45 -14.74
N MET A 17 -3.68 -7.42 -13.43
CA MET A 17 -2.72 -8.33 -12.81
C MET A 17 -3.39 -9.59 -12.22
N GLU A 18 -4.72 -9.71 -12.34
CA GLU A 18 -5.52 -10.81 -11.77
C GLU A 18 -5.27 -11.04 -10.26
N LEU A 19 -5.08 -9.95 -9.52
CA LEU A 19 -4.75 -10.02 -8.09
C LEU A 19 -6.02 -10.14 -7.23
N ASP A 20 -5.95 -10.97 -6.18
CA ASP A 20 -7.00 -11.02 -5.17
C ASP A 20 -6.93 -9.78 -4.27
N LYS A 21 -8.00 -8.97 -4.30
CA LYS A 21 -8.15 -7.79 -3.44
C LYS A 21 -8.06 -8.12 -1.96
N SER A 22 -8.42 -9.34 -1.55
CA SER A 22 -8.37 -9.77 -0.15
C SER A 22 -6.94 -9.85 0.40
N GLU A 23 -5.94 -10.00 -0.47
CA GLU A 23 -4.53 -10.12 -0.12
C GLU A 23 -3.78 -8.78 -0.20
N ILE A 24 -4.45 -7.69 -0.61
CA ILE A 24 -3.84 -6.39 -0.83
C ILE A 24 -4.11 -5.44 0.34
N PHE A 25 -3.04 -5.04 1.02
CA PHE A 25 -3.09 -3.94 1.98
C PHE A 25 -3.01 -2.59 1.26
N CYS A 26 -4.17 -1.96 1.06
CA CYS A 26 -4.26 -0.60 0.55
C CYS A 26 -4.19 0.40 1.71
N LEU A 27 -3.22 1.31 1.66
CA LEU A 27 -3.00 2.34 2.67
C LEU A 27 -3.08 3.72 2.02
N ASN A 28 -3.71 4.68 2.68
CA ASN A 28 -3.56 6.07 2.31
C ASN A 28 -2.17 6.60 2.73
N VAL A 29 -1.81 7.79 2.24
CA VAL A 29 -0.49 8.39 2.49
C VAL A 29 -0.18 8.53 3.98
N ASN A 30 -1.16 8.90 4.80
CA ASN A 30 -0.96 9.08 6.24
C ASN A 30 -0.73 7.74 6.95
N GLU A 31 -1.45 6.69 6.56
CA GLU A 31 -1.26 5.33 7.06
C GLU A 31 0.10 4.77 6.65
N ALA A 32 0.49 4.95 5.40
CA ALA A 32 1.80 4.54 4.91
C ALA A 32 2.95 5.21 5.69
N ILE A 33 2.81 6.51 6.01
CA ILE A 33 3.77 7.24 6.86
C ILE A 33 3.80 6.69 8.29
N LYS A 34 2.66 6.29 8.86
CA LYS A 34 2.63 5.68 10.20
C LYS A 34 3.32 4.32 10.20
N VAL A 35 3.02 3.47 9.21
CA VAL A 35 3.67 2.15 9.07
C VAL A 35 5.17 2.30 8.89
N SER A 36 5.63 3.25 8.06
CA SER A 36 7.06 3.48 7.89
C SER A 36 7.73 3.93 9.19
N LYS A 37 7.13 4.88 9.93
CA LYS A 37 7.62 5.30 11.24
C LYS A 37 7.70 4.13 12.22
N MET A 38 6.68 3.26 12.26
CA MET A 38 6.71 2.08 13.09
C MET A 38 7.91 1.20 12.72
N LEU A 39 8.04 0.78 11.46
CA LEU A 39 9.13 -0.08 10.98
C LEU A 39 10.52 0.47 11.26
N PHE A 40 10.74 1.77 11.04
CA PHE A 40 12.03 2.44 11.25
C PHE A 40 12.24 2.96 12.68
N SER A 41 11.23 2.89 13.55
CA SER A 41 11.40 3.14 14.99
C SER A 41 11.72 1.86 15.76
N VAL A 42 11.51 0.68 15.16
CA VAL A 42 11.94 -0.61 15.73
C VAL A 42 13.41 -0.90 15.46
N THR A 43 14.14 -0.04 14.74
CA THR A 43 15.60 -0.14 14.60
C THR A 43 16.30 0.35 15.87
N ASP A 44 16.10 -0.40 16.95
CA ASP A 44 17.00 -0.53 18.10
C ASP A 44 17.52 -1.99 18.15
N ILE A 45 18.10 -2.47 17.03
CA ILE A 45 18.81 -3.76 16.96
C ILE A 45 20.25 -3.50 16.55
#